data_AF-F0NZY1-F1
#
_entry.id   AF-F0NZY1-F1
#
_cell.length_a   1.000
_cell.length_b   1.000
_cell.length_c   1.000
_cell.angle_alpha   90.00
_cell.angle_beta   90.00
_cell.angle_gamma   90.00
#
_symmetry.space_group_name_H-M   'P 1'
#
loop_
_entity.id
_entity.type
_entity.pdbx_description
1 polymer ?
#
loop_
_entity_poly.entity_id
_entity_poly.type
_entity_poly.pdbx_seq_one_letter_code
_entity_poly.pdbx_strand_id
1 'polypeptide(L)'
;MIKKFFFALAAYVSVYSVTSCKKDDDNKDELDVYVDIPLEQRNALDDEAIQQYLAKYYFHPTNGKLTAKDTIVGTNPTTGINDDEYPTLDNFAQRDEKGIWYAINPNVQAEGNSITSNKNDSILISYDNYIFRATDNKNYKYKFGQVRLFSSTTERGVPVYDPVFYHVNLTDEQIKSGFKEEYYVLENFVEGLKHFKATNRSSSDLYHMQGVIILPSRLAYARRKVWDGNYLNDQIYRDYSFVFSFELNKIIPRKK
;
A
#
# COMPACT_ATOMS: atom_id res chain seq x y z
N MET A 1 -2.49 -15.41 -43.85
CA MET A 1 -2.99 -14.01 -43.89
C MET A 1 -3.57 -13.67 -42.54
N ILE A 2 -2.84 -12.89 -41.75
CA ILE A 2 -3.19 -12.51 -40.37
C ILE A 2 -3.88 -11.15 -40.43
N LYS A 3 -5.16 -11.08 -40.03
CA LYS A 3 -5.89 -9.81 -39.90
C LYS A 3 -5.59 -9.21 -38.53
N LYS A 4 -4.91 -8.07 -38.53
CA LYS A 4 -4.70 -7.20 -37.37
C LYS A 4 -6.00 -6.43 -37.09
N PHE A 5 -6.57 -6.58 -35.91
CA PHE A 5 -7.64 -5.70 -35.42
C PHE A 5 -6.99 -4.56 -34.62
N PHE A 6 -7.10 -3.34 -35.14
CA PHE A 6 -6.83 -2.10 -34.40
C PHE A 6 -8.13 -1.70 -33.69
N PHE A 7 -8.11 -1.64 -32.35
CA PHE A 7 -9.12 -0.92 -31.57
C PHE A 7 -8.56 0.46 -31.23
N ALA A 8 -9.13 1.49 -31.85
CA ALA A 8 -8.94 2.88 -31.46
C ALA A 8 -9.98 3.22 -30.39
N LEU A 9 -9.58 3.31 -29.13
CA LEU A 9 -10.43 3.77 -28.03
C LEU A 9 -10.27 5.29 -27.91
N ALA A 10 -11.28 6.04 -28.35
CA ALA A 10 -11.38 7.48 -28.11
C ALA A 10 -11.87 7.70 -26.66
N ALA A 11 -10.98 8.18 -25.79
CA ALA A 11 -11.31 8.55 -24.41
C ALA A 11 -11.88 9.98 -24.37
N TYR A 12 -13.16 10.12 -23.99
CA TYR A 12 -13.73 11.39 -23.55
C TYR A 12 -13.21 11.68 -22.13
N VAL A 13 -12.23 12.57 -22.00
CA VAL A 13 -11.75 13.08 -20.71
C VAL A 13 -12.60 14.29 -20.34
N SER A 14 -13.52 14.14 -19.37
CA SER A 14 -14.21 15.27 -18.75
C SER A 14 -13.38 15.77 -17.57
N VAL A 15 -12.65 16.88 -17.78
CA VAL A 15 -11.90 17.58 -16.73
C VAL A 15 -12.89 18.32 -15.83
N TYR A 16 -13.18 17.81 -14.64
CA TYR A 16 -13.86 18.58 -13.59
C TYR A 16 -12.79 19.29 -12.74
N SER A 17 -12.48 20.53 -13.10
CA SER A 17 -11.60 21.41 -12.35
C SER A 17 -12.37 22.10 -11.22
N VAL A 18 -12.11 21.73 -9.96
CA VAL A 18 -12.50 22.54 -8.80
C VAL A 18 -11.36 23.52 -8.48
N THR A 19 -11.45 24.74 -9.00
CA THR A 19 -10.60 25.85 -8.60
C THR A 19 -11.15 26.47 -7.31
N SER A 20 -10.45 26.32 -6.18
CA SER A 20 -10.74 27.09 -4.96
C SER A 20 -9.58 28.04 -4.68
N CYS A 21 -9.85 29.31 -4.92
CA CYS A 21 -9.21 30.55 -4.43
C CYS A 21 -7.68 30.66 -4.36
N LYS A 22 -7.19 31.62 -5.16
CA LYS A 22 -5.83 32.16 -5.21
C LYS A 22 -5.28 32.58 -3.85
N LYS A 23 -4.03 32.22 -3.59
CA LYS A 23 -3.03 33.13 -3.03
C LYS A 23 -1.78 33.02 -3.90
N ASP A 24 -1.28 34.19 -4.29
CA ASP A 24 -0.07 34.36 -5.07
C ASP A 24 1.13 33.75 -4.33
N ASP A 25 1.78 32.78 -4.97
CA ASP A 25 3.19 32.47 -4.76
C ASP A 25 3.68 31.81 -6.04
N ASP A 26 4.80 32.30 -6.58
CA ASP A 26 5.50 31.81 -7.77
C ASP A 26 6.14 30.41 -7.58
N ASN A 27 5.50 29.53 -6.80
CA ASN A 27 5.92 28.15 -6.66
C ASN A 27 5.34 27.33 -7.80
N LYS A 28 6.24 26.84 -8.65
CA LYS A 28 6.02 25.78 -9.66
C LYS A 28 5.71 24.42 -9.02
N ASP A 29 4.89 24.39 -7.99
CA ASP A 29 4.25 23.17 -7.54
C ASP A 29 2.93 23.08 -8.32
N GLU A 30 3.00 22.54 -9.54
CA GLU A 30 1.81 22.03 -10.21
C GLU A 30 1.16 21.05 -9.25
N LEU A 31 0.08 21.51 -8.59
CA LEU A 31 -0.79 20.65 -7.79
C LEU A 31 -1.16 19.45 -8.67
N ASP A 32 -0.83 18.25 -8.20
CA ASP A 32 -1.18 16.98 -8.85
C ASP A 32 -2.71 16.91 -8.97
N VAL A 33 -3.25 17.39 -10.10
CA VAL A 33 -4.68 17.47 -10.36
C VAL A 33 -5.19 16.06 -10.60
N TYR A 34 -6.11 15.60 -9.74
CA TYR A 34 -6.79 14.33 -9.96
C TYR A 34 -7.55 14.37 -11.29
N VAL A 35 -7.24 13.42 -12.16
CA VAL A 35 -7.99 13.19 -13.41
C VAL A 35 -8.82 11.93 -13.26
N ASP A 36 -10.14 12.08 -13.37
CA ASP A 36 -11.05 10.94 -13.44
C ASP A 36 -10.90 10.26 -14.81
N ILE A 37 -10.60 8.97 -14.78
CA ILE A 37 -10.42 8.12 -15.96
C ILE A 37 -11.33 6.90 -15.85
N PRO A 38 -11.68 6.22 -16.95
CA PRO A 38 -12.46 4.98 -16.90
C PRO A 38 -11.81 3.93 -15.97
N LEU A 39 -12.63 3.12 -15.30
CA LEU A 39 -12.15 2.11 -14.33
C LEU A 39 -11.18 1.10 -14.95
N GLU A 40 -11.42 0.69 -16.19
CA GLU A 40 -10.52 -0.21 -16.92
C GLU A 40 -9.13 0.41 -17.11
N GLN A 41 -9.08 1.69 -17.50
CA GLN A 41 -7.83 2.43 -17.64
C GLN A 41 -7.14 2.60 -16.28
N ARG A 42 -7.89 2.90 -15.22
CA ARG A 42 -7.35 2.97 -13.84
C ARG A 42 -6.72 1.65 -13.42
N ASN A 43 -7.39 0.54 -13.67
CA ASN A 43 -6.91 -0.79 -13.30
C ASN A 43 -5.62 -1.17 -14.04
N ALA A 44 -5.54 -0.86 -15.33
CA ALA A 44 -4.33 -1.09 -16.13
C ALA A 44 -3.16 -0.23 -15.65
N LEU A 45 -3.42 1.05 -15.33
CA LEU A 45 -2.41 1.99 -14.86
C LEU A 45 -1.89 1.60 -13.46
N ASP A 46 -2.75 1.13 -12.57
CA ASP A 46 -2.35 0.59 -11.28
C ASP A 46 -1.44 -0.64 -11.44
N ASP A 47 -1.78 -1.57 -12.33
CA ASP A 47 -0.99 -2.78 -12.55
C ASP A 47 0.41 -2.42 -13.10
N GLU A 48 0.52 -1.49 -14.05
CA GLU A 48 1.81 -0.99 -14.55
C GLU A 48 2.61 -0.26 -13.46
N ALA A 49 1.94 0.59 -12.67
CA ALA A 49 2.56 1.33 -11.59
C ALA A 49 3.12 0.41 -10.49
N ILE A 50 2.39 -0.65 -10.12
CA ILE A 50 2.87 -1.65 -9.16
C ILE A 50 4.09 -2.38 -9.69
N GLN A 51 4.11 -2.78 -10.96
CA GLN A 51 5.29 -3.42 -11.55
C GLN A 51 6.52 -2.49 -11.50
N GLN A 52 6.37 -1.22 -11.83
CA GLN A 52 7.46 -0.24 -11.71
C GLN A 52 7.89 -0.02 -10.25
N TYR A 53 6.94 -0.02 -9.31
CA TYR A 53 7.24 0.06 -7.89
C TYR A 53 8.08 -1.14 -7.43
N LEU A 54 7.67 -2.35 -7.81
CA LEU A 54 8.39 -3.59 -7.46
C LEU A 54 9.81 -3.63 -8.05
N ALA A 55 10.00 -3.15 -9.28
CA ALA A 55 11.31 -3.05 -9.92
C ALA A 55 12.19 -1.91 -9.35
N LYS A 56 11.60 -0.93 -8.66
CA LYS A 56 12.32 0.23 -8.11
C LYS A 56 12.73 0.07 -6.65
N TYR A 57 11.94 -0.66 -5.87
CA TYR A 57 12.14 -0.81 -4.44
C TYR A 57 12.79 -2.16 -4.09
N TYR A 58 13.44 -2.22 -2.93
CA TYR A 58 14.05 -3.45 -2.38
C TYR A 58 13.89 -3.49 -0.86
N PHE A 59 14.07 -4.68 -0.26
CA PHE A 59 14.14 -4.84 1.19
C PHE A 59 15.53 -4.44 1.70
N HIS A 60 15.62 -3.41 2.54
CA HIS A 60 16.88 -3.00 3.13
C HIS A 60 17.49 -4.15 3.96
N PRO A 61 18.76 -4.53 3.75
CA PRO A 61 19.34 -5.74 4.33
C PRO A 61 19.39 -5.75 5.86
N THR A 62 19.41 -4.58 6.51
CA THR A 62 19.54 -4.48 7.97
C THR A 62 18.22 -4.62 8.73
N ASN A 63 17.11 -4.13 8.17
CA ASN A 63 15.83 -4.02 8.90
C ASN A 63 14.61 -4.36 8.03
N GLY A 64 14.84 -4.78 6.79
CA GLY A 64 13.80 -5.11 5.82
C GLY A 64 13.01 -3.91 5.29
N LYS A 65 13.28 -2.67 5.69
CA LYS A 65 12.49 -1.51 5.23
C LYS A 65 12.53 -1.37 3.72
N LEU A 66 11.41 -0.99 3.13
CA LEU A 66 11.36 -0.68 1.71
C LEU A 66 12.21 0.56 1.41
N THR A 67 13.19 0.38 0.53
CA THR A 67 14.09 1.44 0.10
C THR A 67 14.06 1.51 -1.42
N ALA A 68 14.02 2.72 -1.97
CA ALA A 68 14.11 2.91 -3.41
C ALA A 68 15.59 2.79 -3.84
N LYS A 69 15.84 2.14 -4.98
CA LYS A 69 17.15 2.16 -5.64
C LYS A 69 17.65 3.58 -5.91
N ASP A 70 18.93 3.74 -6.16
CA ASP A 70 19.56 5.03 -6.48
C ASP A 70 19.37 6.10 -5.37
N THR A 71 19.05 5.70 -4.14
CA THR A 71 18.91 6.66 -3.03
C THR A 71 20.19 6.77 -2.20
N ILE A 72 21.03 5.72 -2.22
CA ILE A 72 22.33 5.73 -1.58
C ILE A 72 23.39 6.02 -2.65
N VAL A 73 24.02 7.20 -2.59
CA VAL A 73 25.14 7.52 -3.48
C VAL A 73 26.40 6.81 -2.96
N GLY A 74 26.91 5.85 -3.73
CA GLY A 74 28.09 5.05 -3.38
C GLY A 74 27.73 3.76 -2.65
N THR A 75 28.51 3.36 -1.64
CA THR A 75 28.24 2.15 -0.87
C THR A 75 27.43 2.47 0.38
N ASN A 76 26.46 1.62 0.72
CA ASN A 76 25.76 1.70 1.99
C ASN A 76 26.76 1.56 3.16
N PRO A 77 26.79 2.49 4.14
CA PRO A 77 27.84 2.55 5.16
C PRO A 77 27.80 1.39 6.16
N THR A 78 26.67 0.67 6.26
CA THR A 78 26.51 -0.48 7.16
C THR A 78 26.95 -1.79 6.52
N THR A 79 26.76 -1.92 5.20
CA THR A 79 26.96 -3.18 4.47
C THR A 79 28.16 -3.16 3.52
N GLY A 80 28.63 -1.97 3.12
CA GLY A 80 29.70 -1.80 2.15
C GLY A 80 29.30 -2.08 0.69
N ILE A 81 28.01 -2.30 0.41
CA ILE A 81 27.48 -2.68 -0.91
C ILE A 81 26.72 -1.48 -1.52
N ASN A 82 26.84 -1.27 -2.83
CA ASN A 82 26.05 -0.28 -3.55
C ASN A 82 24.56 -0.71 -3.59
N ASP A 83 23.63 0.21 -3.37
CA ASP A 83 22.21 -0.15 -3.37
C ASP A 83 21.76 -0.77 -4.70
N ASP A 84 22.42 -0.44 -5.81
CA ASP A 84 22.25 -1.03 -7.15
C ASP A 84 22.43 -2.54 -7.22
N GLU A 85 23.15 -3.16 -6.28
CA GLU A 85 23.40 -4.59 -6.26
C GLU A 85 22.32 -5.40 -5.53
N TYR A 86 21.46 -4.76 -4.73
CA TYR A 86 20.40 -5.48 -4.00
C TYR A 86 19.28 -6.00 -4.93
N PRO A 87 18.79 -7.23 -4.77
CA PRO A 87 17.62 -7.70 -5.52
C PRO A 87 16.40 -6.83 -5.20
N THR A 88 15.72 -6.36 -6.24
CA THR A 88 14.49 -5.58 -6.14
C THR A 88 13.29 -6.47 -5.80
N LEU A 89 12.19 -5.88 -5.35
CA LEU A 89 11.02 -6.62 -4.88
C LEU A 89 10.43 -7.55 -5.95
N ASP A 90 10.53 -7.17 -7.23
CA ASP A 90 10.11 -7.97 -8.38
C ASP A 90 10.75 -9.37 -8.44
N ASN A 91 11.94 -9.56 -7.85
CA ASN A 91 12.59 -10.88 -7.76
C ASN A 91 11.86 -11.84 -6.82
N PHE A 92 11.05 -11.30 -5.90
CA PHE A 92 10.34 -12.06 -4.87
C PHE A 92 8.81 -11.93 -4.99
N ALA A 93 8.34 -11.01 -5.83
CA ALA A 93 6.95 -10.65 -5.91
C ALA A 93 6.10 -11.74 -6.58
N GLN A 94 4.94 -11.97 -6.00
CA GLN A 94 3.90 -12.86 -6.52
C GLN A 94 2.58 -12.09 -6.58
N ARG A 95 1.70 -12.51 -7.47
CA ARG A 95 0.33 -11.99 -7.59
C ARG A 95 -0.63 -13.14 -7.43
N ASP A 96 -1.51 -13.06 -6.45
CA ASP A 96 -2.51 -14.11 -6.23
C ASP A 96 -3.71 -14.00 -7.18
N GLU A 97 -4.63 -14.96 -7.08
CA GLU A 97 -5.83 -15.04 -7.92
C GLU A 97 -6.77 -13.84 -7.75
N LYS A 98 -6.74 -13.16 -6.59
CA LYS A 98 -7.52 -11.93 -6.35
C LYS A 98 -6.84 -10.72 -6.96
N GLY A 99 -5.57 -10.82 -7.34
CA GLY A 99 -4.74 -9.74 -7.85
C GLY A 99 -4.05 -8.95 -6.76
N ILE A 100 -3.93 -9.50 -5.55
CA ILE A 100 -3.11 -8.96 -4.48
C ILE A 100 -1.66 -9.28 -4.81
N TRP A 101 -0.80 -8.28 -4.75
CA TRP A 101 0.63 -8.47 -4.91
C TRP A 101 1.28 -8.61 -3.54
N TYR A 102 2.25 -9.50 -3.41
CA TYR A 102 3.04 -9.63 -2.19
C TYR A 102 4.47 -10.06 -2.50
N ALA A 103 5.40 -9.68 -1.64
CA ALA A 103 6.77 -10.19 -1.66
C ALA A 103 7.22 -10.51 -0.24
N ILE A 104 7.86 -11.68 -0.08
CA ILE A 104 8.39 -12.15 1.21
C ILE A 104 9.87 -11.74 1.26
N ASN A 105 10.28 -11.10 2.35
CA ASN A 105 11.70 -10.78 2.56
C ASN A 105 12.46 -12.08 2.87
N PRO A 106 13.40 -12.52 2.01
CA PRO A 106 14.10 -13.79 2.19
C PRO A 106 15.00 -13.81 3.43
N ASN A 107 15.30 -12.65 4.01
CA ASN A 107 16.16 -12.52 5.19
C ASN A 107 15.40 -12.60 6.52
N VAL A 108 14.08 -12.77 6.49
CA VAL A 108 13.25 -12.91 7.69
C VAL A 108 12.66 -14.30 7.77
N GLN A 109 12.89 -14.97 8.89
CA GLN A 109 12.24 -16.25 9.20
C GLN A 109 10.98 -16.01 10.01
N ALA A 110 9.87 -16.59 9.55
CA ALA A 110 8.58 -16.53 10.23
C ALA A 110 7.98 -17.93 10.34
N GLU A 111 7.97 -18.46 11.57
CA GLU A 111 7.53 -19.82 11.88
C GLU A 111 6.27 -19.87 12.75
N GLY A 112 5.71 -18.69 13.06
CA GLY A 112 4.52 -18.57 13.90
C GLY A 112 3.22 -18.95 13.19
N ASN A 113 2.12 -18.57 13.84
CA ASN A 113 0.78 -18.83 13.34
C ASN A 113 0.53 -18.07 12.03
N SER A 114 -0.38 -18.61 11.21
CA SER A 114 -0.98 -17.90 10.08
C SER A 114 -2.33 -17.34 10.50
N ILE A 115 -2.71 -16.21 9.90
CA ILE A 115 -4.03 -15.62 10.10
C ILE A 115 -5.12 -16.46 9.43
N THR A 116 -6.27 -16.58 10.08
CA THR A 116 -7.51 -17.15 9.51
C THR A 116 -8.48 -16.06 9.06
N SER A 117 -8.74 -15.07 9.93
CA SER A 117 -9.62 -13.93 9.66
C SER A 117 -9.45 -12.82 10.70
N ASN A 118 -9.75 -11.58 10.33
CA ASN A 118 -9.76 -10.45 11.27
C ASN A 118 -10.80 -10.57 12.39
N LYS A 119 -11.90 -11.30 12.14
CA LYS A 119 -12.95 -11.56 13.13
C LYS A 119 -12.52 -12.52 14.24
N ASN A 120 -11.67 -13.50 13.92
CA ASN A 120 -11.24 -14.52 14.88
C ASN A 120 -9.84 -14.26 15.44
N ASP A 121 -9.01 -13.49 14.75
CA ASP A 121 -7.60 -13.31 15.11
C ASP A 121 -7.28 -11.84 15.39
N SER A 122 -6.56 -11.60 16.48
CA SER A 122 -5.94 -10.33 16.80
C SER A 122 -4.46 -10.37 16.40
N ILE A 123 -3.99 -9.30 15.76
CA ILE A 123 -2.61 -9.18 15.30
C ILE A 123 -1.85 -8.11 16.08
N LEU A 124 -0.59 -8.38 16.36
CA LEU A 124 0.40 -7.39 16.74
C LEU A 124 1.32 -7.17 15.54
N ILE A 125 1.42 -5.93 15.06
CA ILE A 125 2.08 -5.62 13.79
C ILE A 125 2.92 -4.34 13.90
N SER A 126 4.11 -4.39 13.32
CA SER A 126 4.92 -3.21 12.99
C SER A 126 4.80 -2.91 11.51
N TYR A 127 4.67 -1.65 11.11
CA TYR A 127 4.53 -1.32 9.69
C TYR A 127 5.01 0.09 9.32
N ASP A 128 5.37 0.21 8.04
CA ASP A 128 5.44 1.46 7.28
C ASP A 128 4.52 1.31 6.06
N ASN A 129 3.34 1.93 6.11
CA ASN A 129 2.37 1.87 5.03
C ASN A 129 2.52 3.10 4.14
N TYR A 130 2.49 2.88 2.84
CA TYR A 130 2.56 3.92 1.83
C TYR A 130 1.34 3.86 0.92
N ILE A 131 1.06 4.98 0.29
CA ILE A 131 0.04 5.08 -0.76
C ILE A 131 0.63 5.79 -1.98
N PHE A 132 0.11 5.43 -3.15
CA PHE A 132 0.39 6.15 -4.37
C PHE A 132 -0.81 6.09 -5.31
N ARG A 133 -0.94 7.09 -6.17
CA ARG A 133 -1.96 7.13 -7.21
C ARG A 133 -1.28 7.00 -8.56
N ALA A 134 -1.65 5.97 -9.30
CA ALA A 134 -1.05 5.74 -10.60
C ALA A 134 -1.36 6.90 -11.57
N THR A 135 -0.42 7.27 -12.44
CA THR A 135 -0.53 8.45 -13.30
C THR A 135 0.17 8.26 -14.64
N ASP A 136 -0.43 8.81 -15.69
CA ASP A 136 0.17 8.94 -17.02
C ASP A 136 0.87 10.29 -17.23
N ASN A 137 0.90 11.13 -16.19
CA ASN A 137 1.55 12.43 -16.27
C ASN A 137 3.06 12.26 -16.48
N LYS A 138 3.55 12.80 -17.60
CA LYS A 138 4.95 12.72 -18.05
C LYS A 138 5.93 13.51 -17.16
N ASN A 139 5.44 14.32 -16.25
CA ASN A 139 6.26 15.00 -15.24
C ASN A 139 6.81 14.01 -14.20
N TYR A 140 6.17 12.85 -14.02
CA TYR A 140 6.69 11.80 -13.17
C TYR A 140 7.53 10.80 -13.97
N LYS A 141 8.69 10.43 -13.41
CA LYS A 141 9.57 9.40 -13.98
C LYS A 141 8.90 8.01 -13.99
N TYR A 142 8.04 7.74 -13.01
CA TYR A 142 7.37 6.45 -12.84
C TYR A 142 5.86 6.61 -12.80
N LYS A 143 5.15 5.58 -13.23
CA LYS A 143 3.68 5.53 -13.26
C LYS A 143 3.05 5.54 -11.87
N PHE A 144 3.77 5.10 -10.83
CA PHE A 144 3.28 5.24 -9.46
C PHE A 144 3.32 6.70 -8.96
N GLY A 145 3.84 7.65 -9.73
CA GLY A 145 3.82 9.07 -9.36
C GLY A 145 4.53 9.33 -8.02
N GLN A 146 3.90 10.11 -7.15
CA GLN A 146 4.40 10.38 -5.80
C GLN A 146 3.95 9.29 -4.82
N VAL A 147 4.92 8.65 -4.16
CA VAL A 147 4.69 7.74 -3.02
C VAL A 147 4.68 8.56 -1.73
N ARG A 148 3.66 8.37 -0.89
CA ARG A 148 3.50 9.09 0.38
C ARG A 148 3.39 8.10 1.52
N LEU A 149 4.00 8.41 2.67
CA LEU A 149 3.75 7.66 3.90
C LEU A 149 2.29 7.90 4.33
N PHE A 150 1.57 6.81 4.53
CA PHE A 150 0.17 6.82 4.98
C PHE A 150 0.07 6.67 6.50
N SER A 151 0.78 5.69 7.05
CA SER A 151 0.81 5.43 8.49
C SER A 151 2.05 4.61 8.84
N SER A 152 2.67 4.89 9.97
CA SER A 152 3.85 4.16 10.45
C SER A 152 3.76 3.86 11.94
N THR A 153 4.26 2.70 12.34
CA THR A 153 4.60 2.41 13.74
C THR A 153 6.10 2.48 14.00
N THR A 154 6.93 2.45 12.95
CA THR A 154 8.39 2.40 13.09
C THR A 154 8.98 3.71 13.56
N GLU A 155 8.33 4.85 13.29
CA GLU A 155 8.74 6.16 13.83
C GLU A 155 8.68 6.20 15.35
N ARG A 156 7.72 5.48 15.95
CA ARG A 156 7.56 5.34 17.41
C ARG A 156 8.28 4.12 17.96
N GLY A 157 8.64 3.16 17.09
CA GLY A 157 9.28 1.90 17.46
C GLY A 157 8.39 0.95 18.25
N VAL A 158 7.06 1.12 18.22
CA VAL A 158 6.13 0.32 19.02
C VAL A 158 5.13 -0.36 18.10
N PRO A 159 5.10 -1.71 18.02
CA PRO A 159 4.07 -2.42 17.27
C PRO A 159 2.69 -2.16 17.89
N VAL A 160 1.65 -2.19 17.05
CA VAL A 160 0.27 -1.92 17.46
C VAL A 160 -0.59 -3.16 17.33
N TYR A 161 -1.55 -3.31 18.24
CA TYR A 161 -2.60 -4.31 18.10
C TYR A 161 -3.69 -3.80 17.17
N ASP A 162 -4.13 -4.66 16.26
CA ASP A 162 -5.34 -4.49 15.46
C ASP A 162 -5.53 -3.07 14.89
N PRO A 163 -4.63 -2.61 13.99
CA PRO A 163 -4.79 -1.31 13.38
C PRO A 163 -6.15 -1.22 12.64
N VAL A 164 -6.71 -0.02 12.53
CA VAL A 164 -8.09 0.18 12.02
C VAL A 164 -8.32 -0.34 10.61
N PHE A 165 -7.27 -0.39 9.78
CA PHE A 165 -7.34 -0.96 8.42
C PHE A 165 -7.41 -2.50 8.42
N TYR A 166 -7.16 -3.15 9.55
CA TYR A 166 -7.26 -4.59 9.76
C TYR A 166 -8.56 -4.99 10.47
N HIS A 167 -8.89 -4.30 11.57
CA HIS A 167 -10.06 -4.60 12.38
C HIS A 167 -10.59 -3.34 13.07
N VAL A 168 -11.90 -3.23 13.21
CA VAL A 168 -12.57 -2.15 13.96
C VAL A 168 -13.69 -2.73 14.81
N ASN A 169 -13.82 -2.26 16.04
CA ASN A 169 -14.95 -2.58 16.91
C ASN A 169 -15.95 -1.41 16.87
N LEU A 170 -17.03 -1.57 16.10
CA LEU A 170 -18.11 -0.58 16.06
C LEU A 170 -19.10 -0.83 17.20
N THR A 171 -19.52 0.23 17.89
CA THR A 171 -20.58 0.16 18.90
C THR A 171 -21.95 0.08 18.25
N ASP A 172 -22.96 -0.43 18.98
CA ASP A 172 -24.35 -0.45 18.50
C ASP A 172 -24.86 0.95 18.10
N GLU A 173 -24.42 1.99 18.79
CA GLU A 173 -24.75 3.38 18.49
C GLU A 173 -24.12 3.85 17.16
N GLN A 174 -22.86 3.49 16.92
CA GLN A 174 -22.18 3.78 15.66
C GLN A 174 -22.87 3.06 14.49
N ILE A 175 -23.22 1.78 14.68
CA ILE A 175 -23.93 0.99 13.66
C ILE A 175 -25.30 1.61 13.36
N LYS A 176 -26.07 1.98 14.39
CA LYS A 176 -27.36 2.68 14.23
C LYS A 176 -27.21 4.03 13.53
N SER A 177 -26.08 4.71 13.73
CA SER A 177 -25.72 5.96 13.05
C SER A 177 -25.18 5.77 11.63
N GLY A 178 -25.18 4.54 11.11
CA GLY A 178 -24.84 4.24 9.71
C GLY A 178 -23.36 3.95 9.45
N PHE A 179 -22.54 3.80 10.49
CA PHE A 179 -21.14 3.40 10.37
C PHE A 179 -21.04 1.92 9.98
N LYS A 180 -20.11 1.59 9.09
CA LYS A 180 -19.88 0.24 8.58
C LYS A 180 -18.40 -0.12 8.63
N GLU A 181 -18.10 -1.39 8.85
CA GLU A 181 -16.74 -1.93 8.89
C GLU A 181 -15.97 -1.63 7.60
N GLU A 182 -16.64 -1.72 6.45
CA GLU A 182 -16.09 -1.46 5.11
C GLU A 182 -15.54 -0.04 4.90
N TYR A 183 -15.88 0.92 5.78
CA TYR A 183 -15.33 2.29 5.73
C TYR A 183 -13.94 2.40 6.37
N TYR A 184 -13.51 1.37 7.09
CA TYR A 184 -12.27 1.32 7.85
C TYR A 184 -11.37 0.19 7.37
N VAL A 185 -11.92 -1.03 7.33
CA VAL A 185 -11.16 -2.26 7.13
C VAL A 185 -10.91 -2.51 5.65
N LEU A 186 -9.66 -2.88 5.33
CA LEU A 186 -9.26 -3.36 4.02
C LEU A 186 -9.28 -4.89 4.03
N GLU A 187 -10.41 -5.48 3.64
CA GLU A 187 -10.58 -6.95 3.63
C GLU A 187 -9.48 -7.66 2.81
N ASN A 188 -9.06 -7.08 1.68
CA ASN A 188 -8.00 -7.66 0.86
C ASN A 188 -6.60 -7.56 1.51
N PHE A 189 -6.39 -6.68 2.48
CA PHE A 189 -5.18 -6.72 3.30
C PHE A 189 -5.17 -7.95 4.22
N VAL A 190 -6.32 -8.30 4.81
CA VAL A 190 -6.49 -9.52 5.63
C VAL A 190 -6.22 -10.77 4.78
N GLU A 191 -6.70 -10.79 3.55
CA GLU A 191 -6.42 -11.88 2.60
C GLU A 191 -4.93 -11.93 2.22
N GLY A 192 -4.29 -10.78 1.98
CA GLY A 192 -2.85 -10.71 1.73
C GLY A 192 -2.01 -11.22 2.89
N LEU A 193 -2.42 -10.97 4.14
CA LEU A 193 -1.72 -11.47 5.33
C LEU A 193 -1.70 -13.00 5.43
N LYS A 194 -2.61 -13.73 4.76
CA LYS A 194 -2.63 -15.20 4.75
C LYS A 194 -1.39 -15.82 4.09
N HIS A 195 -0.69 -15.05 3.24
CA HIS A 195 0.58 -15.46 2.65
C HIS A 195 1.76 -15.40 3.63
N PHE A 196 1.53 -14.89 4.84
CA PHE A 196 2.56 -14.63 5.84
C PHE A 196 2.26 -15.38 7.15
N LYS A 197 3.34 -15.77 7.83
CA LYS A 197 3.31 -16.27 9.21
C LYS A 197 3.79 -15.19 10.16
N ALA A 198 3.41 -15.27 11.43
CA ALA A 198 3.97 -14.40 12.45
C ALA A 198 5.47 -14.68 12.67
N THR A 199 6.26 -13.65 12.96
CA THR A 199 7.68 -13.81 13.33
C THR A 199 7.86 -14.31 14.76
N ASN A 200 6.87 -14.10 15.64
CA ASN A 200 6.96 -14.31 17.09
C ASN A 200 8.09 -13.54 17.77
N ARG A 201 8.65 -12.51 17.11
CA ARG A 201 9.67 -11.64 17.71
C ARG A 201 9.07 -10.78 18.82
N SER A 202 9.89 -10.40 19.80
CA SER A 202 9.41 -9.60 20.92
C SER A 202 8.98 -8.22 20.46
N SER A 203 7.96 -7.64 21.10
CA SER A 203 7.57 -6.25 20.86
C SER A 203 8.62 -5.23 21.27
N SER A 204 9.62 -5.66 22.05
CA SER A 204 10.80 -4.85 22.42
C SER A 204 11.92 -4.90 21.38
N ASP A 205 11.87 -5.85 20.45
CA ASP A 205 12.89 -5.97 19.43
C ASP A 205 12.69 -4.88 18.37
N LEU A 206 13.79 -4.40 17.80
CA LEU A 206 13.69 -3.59 16.60
C LEU A 206 13.02 -4.40 15.49
N TYR A 207 12.14 -3.73 14.77
CA TYR A 207 11.40 -4.33 13.67
C TYR A 207 12.34 -4.90 12.63
N HIS A 208 11.93 -6.01 12.04
CA HIS A 208 12.56 -6.60 10.87
C HIS A 208 11.46 -6.93 9.86
N MET A 209 11.22 -6.00 8.92
CA MET A 209 10.10 -6.10 7.99
C MET A 209 10.18 -7.40 7.20
N GLN A 210 9.18 -8.25 7.38
CA GLN A 210 9.12 -9.60 6.84
C GLN A 210 8.59 -9.65 5.41
N GLY A 211 7.96 -8.57 4.95
CA GLY A 211 7.42 -8.53 3.61
C GLY A 211 6.60 -7.29 3.31
N VAL A 212 6.06 -7.31 2.10
CA VAL A 212 5.20 -6.28 1.57
C VAL A 212 3.95 -6.89 0.97
N ILE A 213 2.80 -6.24 1.19
CA ILE A 213 1.54 -6.48 0.47
C ILE A 213 1.21 -5.21 -0.30
N ILE A 214 0.89 -5.32 -1.58
CA ILE A 214 0.45 -4.20 -2.42
C ILE A 214 -0.96 -4.48 -2.93
N LEU A 215 -1.88 -3.59 -2.56
CA LEU A 215 -3.25 -3.60 -3.05
C LEU A 215 -3.37 -2.56 -4.17
N PRO A 216 -3.68 -2.96 -5.43
CA PRO A 216 -4.11 -2.01 -6.44
C PRO A 216 -5.38 -1.31 -5.99
N SER A 217 -5.66 -0.11 -6.51
CA SER A 217 -6.74 0.73 -5.97
C SER A 217 -8.10 0.03 -5.95
N ARG A 218 -8.40 -0.80 -6.96
CA ARG A 218 -9.61 -1.63 -7.06
C ARG A 218 -9.79 -2.63 -5.91
N LEU A 219 -8.70 -3.08 -5.28
CA LEU A 219 -8.71 -3.98 -4.13
C LEU A 219 -8.54 -3.24 -2.80
N ALA A 220 -8.17 -1.96 -2.84
CA ALA A 220 -8.17 -1.06 -1.70
C ALA A 220 -9.55 -0.39 -1.57
N TYR A 221 -9.61 0.95 -1.46
CA TYR A 221 -10.87 1.67 -1.36
C TYR A 221 -11.53 1.98 -2.70
N ALA A 222 -10.83 1.84 -3.83
CA ALA A 222 -11.32 2.18 -5.16
C ALA A 222 -11.92 3.59 -5.19
N ARG A 223 -13.23 3.71 -5.43
CA ARG A 223 -14.00 4.96 -5.38
C ARG A 223 -15.05 4.95 -4.26
N ARG A 224 -14.87 4.08 -3.26
CA ARG A 224 -15.77 3.96 -2.11
C ARG A 224 -15.54 5.09 -1.13
N LYS A 225 -16.59 5.38 -0.35
CA LYS A 225 -16.49 6.26 0.81
C LYS A 225 -15.68 5.59 1.91
N VAL A 226 -14.78 6.34 2.52
CA VAL A 226 -13.98 5.97 3.68
C VAL A 226 -14.26 6.92 4.83
N TRP A 227 -14.05 6.46 6.05
CA TRP A 227 -14.10 7.34 7.21
C TRP A 227 -12.76 8.07 7.36
N ASP A 228 -12.76 9.41 7.28
CA ASP A 228 -11.53 10.21 7.38
C ASP A 228 -11.22 10.69 8.81
N GLY A 229 -12.06 10.34 9.78
CA GLY A 229 -12.00 10.81 11.16
C GLY A 229 -13.15 11.75 11.54
N ASN A 230 -13.70 12.48 10.56
CA ASN A 230 -14.75 13.48 10.78
C ASN A 230 -16.03 13.16 10.00
N TYR A 231 -15.91 12.71 8.75
CA TYR A 231 -17.04 12.36 7.88
C TYR A 231 -16.68 11.28 6.86
N LEU A 232 -17.68 10.79 6.14
CA LEU A 232 -17.47 9.87 5.02
C LEU A 232 -17.01 10.64 3.77
N ASN A 233 -15.83 10.28 3.27
CA ASN A 233 -15.15 10.94 2.19
C ASN A 233 -14.85 9.94 1.07
N ASP A 234 -15.16 10.26 -0.19
CA ASP A 234 -14.86 9.40 -1.35
C ASP A 234 -13.70 9.91 -2.22
N GLN A 235 -13.04 11.00 -1.82
CA GLN A 235 -11.94 11.63 -2.55
C GLN A 235 -10.57 11.34 -1.93
N ILE A 236 -10.50 11.23 -0.60
CA ILE A 236 -9.21 11.19 0.12
C ILE A 236 -8.32 10.00 -0.29
N TYR A 237 -8.90 8.80 -0.44
CA TYR A 237 -8.19 7.60 -0.91
C TYR A 237 -8.69 7.10 -2.26
N ARG A 238 -9.35 7.97 -3.03
CA ARG A 238 -9.87 7.62 -4.35
C ARG A 238 -8.74 7.21 -5.28
N ASP A 239 -8.90 6.05 -5.90
CA ASP A 239 -7.97 5.49 -6.89
C ASP A 239 -6.52 5.37 -6.36
N TYR A 240 -6.32 5.32 -5.04
CA TYR A 240 -5.01 5.08 -4.43
C TYR A 240 -4.75 3.57 -4.29
N SER A 241 -3.56 3.16 -4.73
CA SER A 241 -2.98 1.87 -4.37
C SER A 241 -2.28 1.97 -3.02
N PHE A 242 -2.31 0.88 -2.25
CA PHE A 242 -1.75 0.82 -0.90
C PHE A 242 -0.60 -0.19 -0.86
N VAL A 243 0.50 0.20 -0.22
CA VAL A 243 1.69 -0.62 0.01
C VAL A 243 1.86 -0.78 1.51
N PHE A 244 1.75 -2.00 2.01
CA PHE A 244 1.95 -2.35 3.40
C PHE A 244 3.32 -3.00 3.54
N SER A 245 4.32 -2.30 4.06
CA SER A 245 5.60 -2.90 4.50
C SER A 245 5.49 -3.23 5.98
N PHE A 246 5.63 -4.49 6.37
CA PHE A 246 5.31 -4.87 7.74
C PHE A 246 6.16 -5.99 8.31
N GLU A 247 6.11 -6.11 9.63
CA GLU A 247 6.42 -7.29 10.41
C GLU A 247 5.18 -7.66 11.23
N LEU A 248 4.69 -8.90 11.05
CA LEU A 248 3.61 -9.48 11.82
C LEU A 248 4.21 -10.15 13.06
N ASN A 249 4.37 -9.37 14.13
CA ASN A 249 5.04 -9.82 15.34
C ASN A 249 4.30 -11.00 16.00
N LYS A 250 2.97 -10.94 16.09
CA LYS A 250 2.17 -11.97 16.78
C LYS A 250 0.77 -12.09 16.22
N ILE A 251 0.22 -13.31 16.26
CA ILE A 251 -1.19 -13.60 16.00
C ILE A 251 -1.73 -14.41 17.18
N ILE A 252 -2.84 -13.95 17.75
CA ILE A 252 -3.53 -14.63 18.86
C ILE A 252 -5.03 -14.72 18.57
N PRO A 253 -5.74 -15.72 19.12
CA PRO A 253 -7.20 -15.73 19.09
C PRO A 253 -7.77 -14.45 19.69
N ARG A 254 -8.69 -13.81 18.99
CA ARG A 254 -9.42 -12.64 19.45
C ARG A 254 -10.31 -13.03 20.61
N LYS A 255 -10.16 -12.35 21.75
CA LYS A 255 -11.06 -12.50 22.89
C LYS A 255 -12.42 -11.90 22.51
N LYS A 256 -13.48 -12.68 22.70
CA LYS A 256 -14.87 -12.25 22.53
C LYS A 256 -15.34 -11.44 23.75
#